data_AF-A0A7S4CXJ1-F1
#
_entry.id   AF-A0A7S4CXJ1-F1
#
_cell.length_a   1.000
_cell.length_b   1.000
_cell.length_c   1.000
_cell.angle_alpha   90.00
_cell.angle_beta   90.00
_cell.angle_gamma   90.00
#
_symmetry.space_group_name_H-M   'P 1'
#
loop_
_entity.id
_entity.type
_entity.pdbx_description
1 polymer ?
#
loop_
_entity_poly.entity_id
_entity_poly.type
_entity_poly.pdbx_seq_one_letter_code
_entity_poly.pdbx_strand_id
1 'polypeptide(L)'
;VIGIGNGTASRETVALVEEVRQRQRERGGTALDFAVISEAGVSHYSASEAAAEELPAFDVCERGAISIARRLQDPLAELVKVPPSHLGIGQYQHDTDPGRLQAALQAVVEDAVAAVGVDVNTASRHLLRYVTALRPEDIERIVAERQHRLFTCRSQLQQLLPPATYNLAVGFLRISVDVAENPLDATGVHPEGYPIVERVLRYCGRSLSEIWGNAGLLQSLDLWQFVDVDARKAPPVNAPPKPDLHRGFAAEPPSDPNINNSMDLDADTGMSPTACLDRTQAIGPMSSDAELGSDAMREGISDVHGAADDLCCTGSRMIAEPLGSAVHRGTAWSCQHLDPVLNAGYYTVCDILQELAMPGRDVRGQFQPLDFRADVWSPEDLKPGMALEGVVTNVTAFGAFVDIGVHRDGLVHVSQLRHRVTIGSRVRVQVLHVDLHRQRISLGIAAEEHNTYTTEGPEDMQTVKRRKLEHRPQGSLEGVKLVRTAC
;
A
#
# COMPACT_ATOMS: atom_id res chain seq x y z
N VAL A 1 8.37 -19.40 8.85
CA VAL A 1 6.97 -19.33 8.40
C VAL A 1 6.82 -20.15 7.13
N ILE A 2 5.74 -20.91 6.98
CA ILE A 2 5.40 -21.69 5.76
C ILE A 2 4.31 -20.94 4.98
N GLY A 3 4.56 -20.66 3.70
CA GLY A 3 3.51 -20.17 2.79
C GLY A 3 2.76 -21.34 2.18
N ILE A 4 1.44 -21.38 2.33
CA ILE A 4 0.56 -22.42 1.77
C ILE A 4 -0.32 -21.73 0.75
N GLY A 5 -0.35 -22.22 -0.49
CA GLY A 5 -1.25 -21.68 -1.49
C GLY A 5 -2.72 -22.00 -1.17
N ASN A 6 -3.65 -21.13 -1.56
CA ASN A 6 -5.10 -21.30 -1.34
C ASN A 6 -5.81 -22.07 -2.46
N GLY A 7 -5.08 -22.85 -3.24
CA GLY A 7 -5.61 -23.66 -4.35
C GLY A 7 -6.18 -25.00 -3.90
N THR A 8 -6.12 -25.97 -4.81
CA THR A 8 -6.62 -27.33 -4.59
C THR A 8 -5.85 -28.02 -3.47
N ALA A 9 -6.56 -28.72 -2.58
CA ALA A 9 -6.00 -29.43 -1.43
C ALA A 9 -5.24 -28.54 -0.41
N SER A 10 -5.48 -27.22 -0.43
CA SER A 10 -4.86 -26.26 0.47
C SER A 10 -5.16 -26.53 1.95
N ARG A 11 -6.37 -27.04 2.25
CA ARG A 11 -6.79 -27.35 3.63
C ARG A 11 -6.13 -28.61 4.17
N GLU A 12 -6.06 -29.65 3.36
CA GLU A 12 -5.33 -30.88 3.65
C GLU A 12 -3.85 -30.56 3.90
N THR A 13 -3.30 -29.60 3.15
CA THR A 13 -1.95 -29.08 3.36
C THR A 13 -1.83 -28.29 4.67
N VAL A 14 -2.82 -27.47 5.03
CA VAL A 14 -2.87 -26.80 6.35
C VAL A 14 -2.91 -27.84 7.48
N ALA A 15 -3.75 -28.86 7.38
CA ALA A 15 -3.85 -29.95 8.37
C ALA A 15 -2.50 -30.65 8.57
N LEU A 16 -1.81 -30.96 7.47
CA LEU A 16 -0.48 -31.54 7.50
C LEU A 16 0.53 -30.62 8.21
N VAL A 17 0.50 -29.33 7.89
CA VAL A 17 1.41 -28.34 8.50
C VAL A 17 1.12 -28.17 10.00
N GLU A 18 -0.14 -28.21 10.43
CA GLU A 18 -0.50 -28.21 11.84
C GLU A 18 0.00 -29.46 12.57
N GLU A 19 -0.13 -30.64 11.97
CA GLU A 19 0.41 -31.88 12.53
C GLU A 19 1.94 -31.82 12.68
N VAL A 20 2.63 -31.26 11.67
CA VAL A 20 4.08 -31.02 11.71
C VAL A 20 4.44 -30.01 12.81
N ARG A 21 3.68 -28.92 12.95
CA ARG A 21 3.86 -27.89 14.00
C ARG A 21 3.72 -28.50 15.39
N GLN A 22 2.72 -29.35 15.60
CA GLN A 22 2.50 -30.03 16.88
C GLN A 22 3.65 -30.97 17.23
N ARG A 23 4.08 -31.82 16.29
CA ARG A 23 5.23 -32.72 16.48
C ARG A 23 6.54 -31.95 16.74
N GLN A 24 6.74 -30.81 16.10
CA GLN A 24 7.91 -29.95 16.34
C GLN A 24 7.89 -29.38 17.76
N ARG A 25 6.74 -28.90 18.24
CA ARG A 25 6.57 -28.41 19.62
C ARG A 25 6.88 -29.50 20.65
N GLU A 26 6.38 -30.71 20.43
CA GLU A 26 6.63 -31.86 21.33
C GLU A 26 8.12 -32.25 21.39
N ARG A 27 8.85 -32.05 20.28
CA ARG A 27 10.30 -32.32 20.19
C ARG A 27 11.16 -31.17 20.72
N GLY A 28 10.55 -30.08 21.22
CA GLY A 28 11.28 -28.87 21.61
C GLY A 28 11.96 -28.16 20.44
N GLY A 29 11.44 -28.35 19.23
CA GLY A 29 11.95 -27.73 18.01
C GLY A 29 11.53 -26.26 17.86
N THR A 30 12.01 -25.64 16.80
CA THR A 30 11.75 -24.23 16.49
C THR A 30 10.26 -23.96 16.28
N ALA A 31 9.79 -22.79 16.73
CA ALA A 31 8.42 -22.36 16.47
C ALA A 31 8.15 -22.27 14.96
N LEU A 32 7.16 -23.03 14.51
CA LEU A 32 6.69 -23.05 13.12
C LEU A 32 5.37 -22.31 13.04
N ASP A 33 5.28 -21.31 12.17
CA ASP A 33 4.05 -20.64 11.79
C ASP A 33 3.80 -20.81 10.30
N PHE A 34 2.55 -20.64 9.87
CA PHE A 34 2.16 -20.72 8.47
C PHE A 34 1.19 -19.59 8.11
N ALA A 35 1.05 -19.35 6.82
CA ALA A 35 0.02 -18.47 6.30
C ALA A 35 -0.50 -19.00 4.97
N VAL A 36 -1.81 -18.83 4.77
CA VAL A 36 -2.46 -19.11 3.50
C VAL A 36 -2.30 -17.91 2.57
N ILE A 37 -1.82 -18.15 1.36
CA ILE A 37 -1.41 -17.17 0.36
C ILE A 37 -2.21 -17.41 -0.92
N SER A 38 -2.60 -16.33 -1.59
CA SER A 38 -3.32 -16.43 -2.86
C SER A 38 -2.44 -17.05 -3.95
N GLU A 39 -2.96 -18.09 -4.62
CA GLU A 39 -2.38 -18.72 -5.80
C GLU A 39 -2.77 -18.02 -7.12
N ALA A 40 -3.51 -16.92 -7.05
CA ALA A 40 -3.91 -16.07 -8.17
C ALA A 40 -2.77 -15.83 -9.17
N GLY A 41 -2.85 -16.39 -10.38
CA GLY A 41 -1.83 -16.21 -11.42
C GLY A 41 -0.49 -16.94 -11.19
N VAL A 42 -0.35 -17.79 -10.17
CA VAL A 42 0.89 -18.58 -9.93
C VAL A 42 1.20 -19.48 -11.12
N SER A 43 0.20 -20.16 -11.67
CA SER A 43 0.33 -21.01 -12.86
C SER A 43 0.77 -20.23 -14.10
N HIS A 44 0.29 -18.98 -14.24
CA HIS A 44 0.72 -18.08 -15.31
C HIS A 44 2.17 -17.64 -15.15
N TYR A 45 2.61 -17.34 -13.92
CA TYR A 45 4.01 -17.06 -13.65
C TYR A 45 4.90 -18.27 -13.94
N SER A 46 4.60 -19.44 -13.37
CA SER A 46 5.49 -20.60 -13.45
C SER A 46 5.70 -21.12 -14.87
N ALA A 47 4.72 -20.93 -15.74
CA ALA A 47 4.78 -21.28 -17.16
C ALA A 47 5.33 -20.16 -18.06
N SER A 48 5.65 -18.98 -17.51
CA SER A 48 6.16 -17.84 -18.27
C SER A 48 7.64 -17.97 -18.62
N GLU A 49 8.06 -17.29 -19.69
CA GLU A 49 9.47 -17.13 -20.06
C GLU A 49 10.26 -16.42 -18.95
N ALA A 50 9.67 -15.41 -18.31
CA ALA A 50 10.29 -14.71 -17.19
C ALA A 50 10.66 -15.66 -16.02
N ALA A 51 9.78 -16.62 -15.68
CA ALA A 51 10.10 -17.61 -14.66
C ALA A 51 11.13 -18.64 -15.14
N ALA A 52 11.16 -18.96 -16.43
CA ALA A 52 12.16 -19.84 -17.01
C ALA A 52 13.57 -19.22 -17.01
N GLU A 53 13.65 -17.92 -17.26
CA GLU A 53 14.90 -17.16 -17.16
C GLU A 53 15.36 -16.98 -15.71
N GLU A 54 14.42 -16.69 -14.79
CA GLU A 54 14.72 -16.44 -13.39
C GLU A 54 15.12 -17.72 -12.64
N LEU A 55 14.47 -18.84 -12.96
CA LEU A 55 14.56 -20.11 -12.23
C LEU A 55 14.77 -21.29 -13.20
N PRO A 56 15.87 -21.32 -13.99
CA PRO A 56 16.07 -22.30 -15.06
C PRO A 56 16.27 -23.72 -14.52
N ALA A 57 16.78 -23.85 -13.30
CA ALA A 57 17.04 -25.15 -12.65
C ALA A 57 15.79 -25.83 -12.09
N PHE A 58 14.66 -25.12 -12.01
CA PHE A 58 13.43 -25.60 -11.37
C PHE A 58 12.36 -25.91 -12.41
N ASP A 59 11.54 -26.92 -12.13
CA ASP A 59 10.39 -27.24 -12.96
C ASP A 59 9.21 -26.26 -12.74
N VAL A 60 8.13 -26.44 -13.51
CA VAL A 60 6.94 -25.56 -13.44
C VAL A 60 6.28 -25.61 -12.05
N CYS A 61 6.22 -26.77 -11.40
CA CYS A 61 5.60 -26.92 -10.09
C CYS A 61 6.44 -26.25 -8.99
N GLU A 62 7.75 -26.45 -9.03
CA GLU A 62 8.71 -25.85 -8.11
C GLU A 62 8.72 -24.32 -8.23
N ARG A 63 8.69 -23.78 -9.45
CA ARG A 63 8.56 -22.33 -9.69
C ARG A 63 7.26 -21.78 -9.08
N GLY A 64 6.17 -22.53 -9.17
CA GLY A 64 4.91 -22.18 -8.53
C GLY A 64 5.04 -22.07 -7.01
N ALA A 65 5.67 -23.07 -6.37
CA ALA A 65 5.92 -23.07 -4.93
C ALA A 65 6.85 -21.91 -4.49
N ILE A 66 7.89 -21.62 -5.29
CA ILE A 66 8.78 -20.47 -5.05
C ILE A 66 8.01 -19.16 -5.13
N SER A 67 7.09 -19.01 -6.09
CA SER A 67 6.24 -17.81 -6.20
C SER A 67 5.35 -17.63 -4.95
N ILE A 68 4.73 -18.70 -4.45
CA ILE A 68 3.93 -18.65 -3.22
C ILE A 68 4.78 -18.18 -2.03
N ALA A 69 6.00 -18.73 -1.89
CA ALA A 69 6.91 -18.33 -0.83
C ALA A 69 7.35 -16.86 -0.94
N ARG A 70 7.58 -16.35 -2.16
CA ARG A 70 7.95 -14.95 -2.40
C ARG A 70 6.80 -13.99 -2.17
N ARG A 71 5.55 -14.37 -2.49
CA ARG A 71 4.35 -13.59 -2.16
C ARG A 71 4.16 -13.41 -0.66
N LEU A 72 4.55 -14.40 0.15
CA LEU A 72 4.54 -14.26 1.61
C LEU A 72 5.53 -13.19 2.08
N GLN A 73 6.67 -13.04 1.40
CA GLN A 73 7.69 -12.05 1.74
C GLN A 73 7.30 -10.64 1.28
N ASP A 74 6.93 -10.51 0.00
CA ASP A 74 6.43 -9.27 -0.58
C ASP A 74 5.39 -9.59 -1.67
N PRO A 75 4.09 -9.44 -1.37
CA PRO A 75 3.03 -9.68 -2.34
C PRO A 75 3.15 -8.79 -3.57
N LEU A 76 3.50 -7.51 -3.40
CA LEU A 76 3.54 -6.54 -4.49
C LEU A 76 4.66 -6.90 -5.47
N ALA A 77 5.87 -7.12 -4.98
CA ALA A 77 7.04 -7.41 -5.80
C ALA A 77 6.92 -8.73 -6.59
N GLU A 78 6.10 -9.67 -6.12
CA GLU A 78 5.87 -10.95 -6.78
C GLU A 78 4.63 -10.93 -7.70
N LEU A 79 3.51 -10.30 -7.30
CA LEU A 79 2.31 -10.21 -8.13
C LEU A 79 2.54 -9.40 -9.42
N VAL A 80 3.38 -8.37 -9.37
CA VAL A 80 3.76 -7.56 -10.54
C VAL A 80 4.52 -8.35 -11.61
N LYS A 81 4.95 -9.59 -11.37
CA LYS A 81 5.58 -10.43 -12.41
C LYS A 81 4.56 -11.02 -13.38
N VAL A 82 3.30 -11.12 -12.96
CA VAL A 82 2.19 -11.64 -13.77
C VAL A 82 1.45 -10.46 -14.43
N PRO A 83 0.99 -10.56 -15.69
CA PRO A 83 0.07 -9.58 -16.25
C PRO A 83 -1.17 -9.43 -15.35
N PRO A 84 -1.63 -8.20 -15.01
CA PRO A 84 -2.71 -8.03 -14.04
C PRO A 84 -4.02 -8.74 -14.44
N SER A 85 -4.31 -8.80 -15.73
CA SER A 85 -5.45 -9.53 -16.29
C SER A 85 -5.35 -11.06 -16.13
N HIS A 86 -4.21 -11.62 -15.75
CA HIS A 86 -4.03 -13.06 -15.52
C HIS A 86 -4.02 -13.44 -14.03
N LEU A 87 -4.25 -12.48 -13.13
CA LEU A 87 -4.35 -12.77 -11.69
C LEU A 87 -5.65 -13.51 -11.33
N GLY A 88 -6.70 -13.45 -12.16
CA GLY A 88 -7.95 -14.15 -11.89
C GLY A 88 -8.68 -13.58 -10.67
N ILE A 89 -8.93 -12.27 -10.67
CA ILE A 89 -9.46 -11.50 -9.54
C ILE A 89 -10.98 -11.62 -9.38
N GLY A 90 -11.68 -12.29 -10.30
CA GLY A 90 -13.14 -12.41 -10.27
C GLY A 90 -13.64 -13.61 -11.07
N GLN A 91 -14.82 -14.12 -10.70
CA GLN A 91 -15.42 -15.33 -11.29
C GLN A 91 -15.71 -15.18 -12.79
N TYR A 92 -16.28 -14.05 -13.20
CA TYR A 92 -16.71 -13.76 -14.57
C TYR A 92 -15.73 -12.84 -15.30
N GLN A 93 -14.45 -12.87 -14.91
CA GLN A 93 -13.45 -11.98 -15.46
C GLN A 93 -13.32 -12.12 -16.99
N HIS A 94 -13.49 -13.34 -17.50
CA HIS A 94 -13.44 -13.65 -18.93
C HIS A 94 -14.66 -13.15 -19.73
N ASP A 95 -15.75 -12.79 -19.05
CA ASP A 95 -16.97 -12.27 -19.66
C ASP A 95 -16.97 -10.74 -19.76
N THR A 96 -15.87 -10.10 -19.34
CA THR A 96 -15.68 -8.65 -19.41
C THR A 96 -14.87 -8.23 -20.63
N ASP A 97 -14.96 -6.95 -21.00
CA ASP A 97 -14.12 -6.39 -22.07
C ASP A 97 -12.63 -6.47 -21.69
N PRO A 98 -11.80 -7.21 -22.46
CA PRO A 98 -10.40 -7.45 -22.07
C PRO A 98 -9.55 -6.19 -22.02
N GLY A 99 -9.79 -5.24 -22.93
CA GLY A 99 -9.00 -4.01 -23.02
C GLY A 99 -9.27 -3.07 -21.85
N ARG A 100 -10.54 -2.86 -21.51
CA ARG A 100 -10.96 -2.07 -20.34
C ARG A 100 -10.51 -2.70 -19.04
N LEU A 101 -10.62 -4.02 -18.92
CA LEU A 101 -10.13 -4.74 -17.74
C LEU A 101 -8.62 -4.56 -17.57
N GLN A 102 -7.85 -4.76 -18.64
CA GLN A 102 -6.39 -4.59 -18.59
C GLN A 102 -6.00 -3.17 -18.18
N ALA A 103 -6.61 -2.15 -18.79
CA ALA A 103 -6.34 -0.75 -18.46
C ALA A 103 -6.68 -0.43 -16.99
N ALA A 104 -7.83 -0.88 -16.51
CA ALA A 104 -8.26 -0.66 -15.12
C ALA A 104 -7.31 -1.34 -14.12
N LEU A 105 -6.92 -2.59 -14.37
CA LEU A 105 -6.02 -3.31 -13.48
C LEU A 105 -4.59 -2.76 -13.52
N GLN A 106 -4.15 -2.30 -14.70
CA GLN A 106 -2.85 -1.65 -14.81
C GLN A 106 -2.81 -0.35 -14.00
N ALA A 107 -3.85 0.49 -14.07
CA ALA A 107 -3.93 1.70 -13.26
C ALA A 107 -3.86 1.39 -11.75
N VAL A 108 -4.58 0.36 -11.28
CA VAL A 108 -4.53 -0.07 -9.86
C VAL A 108 -3.12 -0.51 -9.45
N VAL A 109 -2.40 -1.21 -10.33
CA VAL A 109 -1.03 -1.65 -10.04
C VAL A 109 -0.06 -0.46 -10.02
N GLU A 110 -0.19 0.49 -10.95
CA GLU A 110 0.60 1.72 -10.97
C GLU A 110 0.36 2.55 -9.70
N ASP A 111 -0.89 2.72 -9.29
CA ASP A 111 -1.24 3.41 -8.03
C ASP A 111 -0.65 2.71 -6.81
N ALA A 112 -0.72 1.37 -6.75
CA ALA A 112 -0.16 0.60 -5.64
C ALA A 112 1.37 0.71 -5.57
N VAL A 113 2.05 0.65 -6.72
CA VAL A 113 3.51 0.79 -6.80
C VAL A 113 3.95 2.22 -6.45
N ALA A 114 3.22 3.23 -6.92
CA ALA A 114 3.47 4.63 -6.58
C ALA A 114 3.30 4.89 -5.09
N ALA A 115 2.26 4.33 -4.47
CA ALA A 115 1.99 4.51 -3.05
C ALA A 115 3.05 3.83 -2.14
N VAL A 116 3.53 2.65 -2.52
CA VAL A 116 4.57 1.92 -1.77
C VAL A 116 5.97 2.49 -2.03
N GLY A 117 6.24 2.95 -3.26
CA GLY A 117 7.58 3.30 -3.71
C GLY A 117 8.45 2.07 -3.96
N VAL A 118 9.56 2.27 -4.67
CA VAL A 118 10.40 1.19 -5.19
C VAL A 118 11.86 1.47 -4.87
N ASP A 119 12.53 0.52 -4.19
CA ASP A 119 13.98 0.62 -3.99
C ASP A 119 14.71 0.32 -5.31
N VAL A 120 15.40 1.33 -5.84
CA VAL A 120 16.07 1.26 -7.14
C VAL A 120 17.18 0.21 -7.19
N ASN A 121 17.82 -0.10 -6.06
CA ASN A 121 18.93 -1.04 -5.99
C ASN A 121 18.46 -2.50 -5.99
N THR A 122 17.25 -2.78 -5.51
CA THR A 122 16.76 -4.16 -5.30
C THR A 122 15.59 -4.54 -6.21
N ALA A 123 14.83 -3.57 -6.71
CA ALA A 123 13.61 -3.81 -7.47
C ALA A 123 13.82 -4.63 -8.75
N SER A 124 12.91 -5.54 -9.07
CA SER A 124 12.97 -6.28 -10.34
C SER A 124 12.59 -5.40 -11.54
N ARG A 125 12.96 -5.82 -12.76
CA ARG A 125 12.48 -5.20 -14.02
C ARG A 125 10.96 -5.13 -14.06
N HIS A 126 10.29 -6.16 -13.54
CA HIS A 126 8.82 -6.27 -13.50
C HIS A 126 8.17 -5.29 -12.53
N LEU A 127 8.87 -4.86 -11.49
CA LEU A 127 8.38 -3.84 -10.57
C LEU A 127 8.62 -2.43 -11.15
N LEU A 128 9.80 -2.20 -11.73
CA LEU A 128 10.16 -0.91 -12.33
C LEU A 128 9.25 -0.51 -13.51
N ARG A 129 8.64 -1.47 -14.22
CA ARG A 129 7.70 -1.20 -15.33
C ARG A 129 6.45 -0.43 -14.91
N TYR A 130 6.13 -0.42 -13.62
CA TYR A 130 4.97 0.25 -13.06
C TYR A 130 5.32 1.57 -12.37
N VAL A 131 6.61 1.96 -12.38
CA VAL A 131 6.99 3.29 -11.92
C VAL A 131 6.62 4.31 -12.98
N THR A 132 5.93 5.36 -12.57
CA THR A 132 5.44 6.42 -13.45
C THR A 132 6.57 6.97 -14.34
N ALA A 133 6.26 7.15 -15.62
CA ALA A 133 7.14 7.72 -16.64
C ALA A 133 8.40 6.91 -17.02
N LEU A 134 8.70 5.77 -16.38
CA LEU A 134 9.82 4.91 -16.81
C LEU A 134 9.47 4.14 -18.09
N ARG A 135 10.37 4.20 -19.07
CA ARG A 135 10.27 3.41 -20.32
C ARG A 135 11.16 2.17 -20.22
N PRO A 136 10.94 1.12 -21.03
CA PRO A 136 11.76 -0.09 -21.01
C PRO A 136 13.28 0.20 -21.14
N GLU A 137 13.65 1.17 -21.96
CA GLU A 137 15.04 1.64 -22.12
C GLU A 137 15.62 2.21 -20.82
N ASP A 138 14.82 2.96 -20.07
CA ASP A 138 15.22 3.59 -18.81
C ASP A 138 15.42 2.52 -17.73
N ILE A 139 14.57 1.49 -17.72
CA ILE A 139 14.66 0.35 -16.81
C ILE A 139 15.96 -0.44 -17.06
N GLU A 140 16.28 -0.75 -18.31
CA GLU A 140 17.52 -1.47 -18.62
C GLU A 140 18.77 -0.65 -18.27
N ARG A 141 18.76 0.68 -18.42
CA ARG A 141 19.86 1.54 -17.94
C ARG A 141 20.03 1.45 -16.42
N ILE A 142 18.94 1.54 -15.66
CA ILE A 142 18.97 1.43 -14.19
C ILE A 142 19.52 0.05 -13.77
N VAL A 143 19.00 -1.03 -14.38
CA VAL A 143 19.39 -2.40 -14.04
C VAL A 143 20.84 -2.69 -14.45
N ALA A 144 21.30 -2.18 -15.59
CA ALA A 144 22.68 -2.33 -16.02
C ALA A 144 23.65 -1.55 -15.10
N GLU A 145 23.32 -0.31 -14.75
CA GLU A 145 24.19 0.50 -13.89
C GLU A 145 24.40 -0.16 -12.52
N ARG A 146 23.31 -0.65 -11.90
CA ARG A 146 23.39 -1.26 -10.56
C ARG A 146 24.12 -2.62 -10.51
N GLN A 147 24.34 -3.26 -11.65
CA GLN A 147 25.23 -4.44 -11.72
C GLN A 147 26.69 -4.06 -11.48
N HIS A 148 27.05 -2.80 -11.73
CA HIS A 148 28.41 -2.29 -11.54
C HIS A 148 28.58 -1.53 -10.22
N ARG A 149 27.62 -0.69 -9.84
CA ARG A 149 27.67 0.09 -8.58
C ARG A 149 26.27 0.36 -8.02
N LEU A 150 26.13 0.32 -6.70
CA LEU A 150 24.87 0.70 -6.06
C LEU A 150 24.63 2.20 -6.17
N PHE A 151 23.37 2.59 -6.29
CA PHE A 151 22.95 3.97 -6.18
C PHE A 151 22.97 4.42 -4.72
N THR A 152 23.70 5.51 -4.44
CA THR A 152 23.84 6.13 -3.12
C THR A 152 23.07 7.44 -3.00
N CYS A 153 22.75 8.09 -4.13
CA CYS A 153 21.95 9.31 -4.15
C CYS A 153 21.09 9.44 -5.41
N ARG A 154 19.93 10.10 -5.28
CA ARG A 154 18.99 10.28 -6.40
C ARG A 154 19.57 11.11 -7.56
N SER A 155 20.54 11.98 -7.30
CA SER A 155 21.21 12.75 -8.36
C SER A 155 21.99 11.88 -9.35
N GLN A 156 22.40 10.66 -8.97
CA GLN A 156 22.99 9.69 -9.90
C GLN A 156 21.98 9.25 -10.97
N LEU A 157 20.69 9.16 -10.61
CA LEU A 157 19.62 8.83 -11.55
C LEU A 157 19.34 9.97 -12.54
N GLN A 158 19.58 11.22 -12.13
CA GLN A 158 19.45 12.39 -13.01
C GLN A 158 20.41 12.34 -14.21
N GLN A 159 21.57 11.70 -14.04
CA GLN A 159 22.56 11.55 -15.11
C GLN A 159 22.19 10.42 -16.09
N LEU A 160 21.40 9.44 -15.65
CA LEU A 160 21.02 8.27 -16.45
C LEU A 160 19.71 8.44 -17.20
N LEU A 161 18.78 9.18 -16.61
CA LEU A 161 17.41 9.34 -17.08
C LEU A 161 17.22 10.67 -17.83
N PRO A 162 16.36 10.72 -18.86
CA PRO A 162 15.94 11.99 -19.45
C PRO A 162 15.36 12.94 -18.39
N PRO A 163 15.58 14.26 -18.46
CA PRO A 163 15.15 15.20 -17.42
C PRO A 163 13.65 15.14 -17.09
N ALA A 164 12.79 14.99 -18.10
CA ALA A 164 11.35 14.86 -17.90
C ALA A 164 10.98 13.54 -17.18
N THR A 165 11.61 12.43 -17.57
CA THR A 165 11.43 11.12 -16.92
C THR A 165 11.92 11.16 -15.48
N TYR A 166 13.10 11.72 -15.24
CA TYR A 166 13.67 11.87 -13.90
C TYR A 166 12.71 12.61 -12.97
N ASN A 167 12.25 13.80 -13.37
CA ASN A 167 11.37 14.62 -12.53
C ASN A 167 10.04 13.94 -12.19
N LEU A 168 9.51 13.09 -13.07
CA LEU A 168 8.25 12.38 -12.80
C LEU A 168 8.46 11.08 -11.99
N ALA A 169 9.58 10.40 -12.18
CA ALA A 169 9.83 9.08 -11.57
C ALA A 169 10.52 9.16 -10.21
N VAL A 170 11.39 10.16 -9.98
CA VAL A 170 12.35 10.16 -8.86
C VAL A 170 11.67 10.15 -7.48
N GLY A 171 10.48 10.72 -7.34
CA GLY A 171 9.72 10.68 -6.08
C GLY A 171 9.31 9.25 -5.67
N PHE A 172 9.18 8.35 -6.63
CA PHE A 172 8.80 6.95 -6.40
C PHE A 172 10.01 6.00 -6.28
N LEU A 173 11.19 6.46 -6.71
CA LEU A 173 12.44 5.71 -6.61
C LEU A 173 13.14 6.02 -5.29
N ARG A 174 13.24 5.02 -4.41
CA ARG A 174 13.85 5.12 -3.09
C ARG A 174 15.24 4.48 -3.10
N ILE A 175 16.09 4.92 -2.18
CA ILE A 175 17.37 4.30 -1.87
C ILE A 175 17.34 3.92 -0.40
N SER A 176 17.57 2.64 -0.08
CA SER A 176 17.59 2.15 1.30
C SER A 176 18.46 3.02 2.21
N VAL A 177 17.99 3.29 3.44
CA VAL A 177 18.64 4.18 4.42
C VAL A 177 20.10 3.78 4.69
N ASP A 178 20.41 2.49 4.64
CA ASP A 178 21.75 1.95 4.89
C ASP A 178 22.77 2.32 3.79
N VAL A 179 22.29 2.65 2.60
CA VAL A 179 23.10 2.94 1.40
C VAL A 179 23.04 4.43 1.03
N ALA A 180 21.95 5.11 1.36
CA ALA A 180 21.69 6.48 0.98
C ALA A 180 22.66 7.47 1.66
N GLU A 181 23.29 8.35 0.88
CA GLU A 181 24.10 9.47 1.40
C GLU A 181 23.22 10.53 2.07
N ASN A 182 22.04 10.79 1.49
CA ASN A 182 21.02 11.65 2.05
C ASN A 182 19.86 10.79 2.57
N PRO A 183 19.55 10.79 3.88
CA PRO A 183 18.43 10.02 4.43
C PRO A 183 17.08 10.30 3.76
N LEU A 184 16.87 11.50 3.21
CA LEU A 184 15.64 11.85 2.48
C LEU A 184 15.42 11.01 1.21
N ASP A 185 16.48 10.45 0.61
CA ASP A 185 16.36 9.58 -0.56
C ASP A 185 15.70 8.23 -0.24
N ALA A 186 15.57 7.88 1.05
CA ALA A 186 14.80 6.73 1.50
C ALA A 186 13.30 7.01 1.69
N THR A 187 12.89 8.28 1.61
CA THR A 187 11.50 8.72 1.84
C THR A 187 10.76 8.97 0.53
N GLY A 188 9.44 9.15 0.63
CA GLY A 188 8.60 9.64 -0.48
C GLY A 188 8.80 11.13 -0.79
N VAL A 189 9.63 11.86 -0.05
CA VAL A 189 9.87 13.29 -0.30
C VAL A 189 10.57 13.46 -1.64
N HIS A 190 9.95 14.19 -2.57
CA HIS A 190 10.56 14.52 -3.85
C HIS A 190 11.78 15.46 -3.66
N PRO A 191 12.85 15.35 -4.48
CA PRO A 191 14.03 16.23 -4.36
C PRO A 191 13.72 17.73 -4.42
N GLU A 192 12.64 18.14 -5.09
CA GLU A 192 12.17 19.54 -5.09
C GLU A 192 11.75 20.04 -3.70
N GLY A 193 11.39 19.12 -2.79
CA GLY A 193 10.99 19.40 -1.42
C GLY A 193 12.15 19.45 -0.42
N TYR A 194 13.38 19.09 -0.81
CA TYR A 194 14.54 19.09 0.10
C TYR A 194 14.81 20.47 0.72
N PRO A 195 14.73 21.59 -0.03
CA PRO A 195 14.87 22.92 0.55
C PRO A 195 13.81 23.24 1.63
N ILE A 196 12.60 22.67 1.53
CA ILE A 196 11.54 22.86 2.52
C ILE A 196 11.93 22.14 3.82
N VAL A 197 12.45 20.91 3.71
CA VAL A 197 12.98 20.17 4.86
C VAL A 197 14.10 20.97 5.52
N GLU A 198 15.05 21.50 4.76
CA GLU A 198 16.13 22.33 5.31
C GLU A 198 15.60 23.55 6.09
N ARG A 199 14.54 24.21 5.57
CA ARG A 199 13.89 25.33 6.28
C ARG A 199 13.26 24.87 7.59
N VAL A 200 12.59 23.72 7.61
CA VAL A 200 12.02 23.13 8.83
C VAL A 200 13.12 22.81 9.85
N LEU A 201 14.25 22.24 9.42
CA LEU A 201 15.39 21.95 10.30
C LEU A 201 15.97 23.23 10.92
N ARG A 202 16.17 24.29 10.11
CA ARG A 202 16.64 25.60 10.58
C ARG A 202 15.68 26.23 11.58
N TYR A 203 14.39 26.19 11.30
CA TYR A 203 13.35 26.72 12.20
C TYR A 203 13.34 26.02 13.56
N CYS A 204 13.47 24.69 13.56
CA CYS A 204 13.52 23.91 14.79
C CYS A 204 14.84 24.06 15.54
N GLY A 205 15.91 24.51 14.87
CA GLY A 205 17.26 24.53 15.40
C GLY A 205 17.79 23.13 15.73
N ARG A 206 17.37 22.12 14.95
CA ARG A 206 17.66 20.70 15.18
C ARG A 206 18.22 20.04 13.93
N SER A 207 18.99 18.99 14.14
CA SER A 207 19.49 18.13 13.07
C SER A 207 18.38 17.21 12.53
N LEU A 208 18.57 16.68 11.32
CA LEU A 208 17.61 15.76 10.70
C LEU A 208 17.35 14.54 11.58
N SER A 209 18.40 13.96 12.19
CA SER A 209 18.31 12.79 13.07
C SER A 209 17.48 13.02 14.34
N GLU A 210 17.37 14.25 14.83
CA GLU A 210 16.56 14.59 16.01
C GLU A 210 15.07 14.77 15.68
N ILE A 211 14.76 15.09 14.43
CA ILE A 211 13.40 15.28 13.91
C ILE A 211 12.85 13.99 13.30
N TRP A 212 13.72 13.16 12.74
CA TRP A 212 13.42 11.87 12.13
C TRP A 212 12.61 10.98 13.08
N GLY A 213 11.38 10.62 12.70
CA GLY A 213 10.51 9.77 13.52
C GLY A 213 9.82 10.48 14.70
N ASN A 214 10.06 11.79 14.91
CA ASN A 214 9.51 12.53 16.05
C ASN A 214 8.16 13.18 15.70
N ALA A 215 7.12 12.33 15.58
CA ALA A 215 5.78 12.77 15.20
C ALA A 215 5.20 13.88 16.11
N GLY A 216 5.47 13.83 17.43
CA GLY A 216 4.96 14.82 18.38
C GLY A 216 5.54 16.22 18.16
N LEU A 217 6.85 16.31 17.87
CA LEU A 217 7.49 17.58 17.51
C LEU A 217 6.93 18.12 16.20
N LEU A 218 6.79 17.27 15.18
CA LEU A 218 6.30 17.66 13.86
C LEU A 218 4.84 18.13 13.88
N GLN A 219 3.98 17.52 14.70
CA GLN A 219 2.58 17.98 14.90
C GLN A 219 2.49 19.36 15.56
N SER A 220 3.47 19.69 16.41
CA SER A 220 3.48 20.97 17.13
C SER A 220 3.79 22.16 16.23
N LEU A 221 4.41 21.93 15.06
CA LEU A 221 4.77 22.97 14.10
C LEU A 221 3.53 23.60 13.46
N ASP A 222 3.60 24.90 13.21
CA ASP A 222 2.60 25.62 12.44
C ASP A 222 2.94 25.54 10.95
N LEU A 223 2.16 24.73 10.23
CA LEU A 223 2.38 24.38 8.82
C LEU A 223 2.41 25.61 7.90
N TRP A 224 1.63 26.63 8.23
CA TRP A 224 1.49 27.84 7.41
C TRP A 224 2.76 28.66 7.32
N GLN A 225 3.72 28.45 8.23
CA GLN A 225 5.01 29.15 8.22
C GLN A 225 5.95 28.64 7.11
N PHE A 226 5.62 27.52 6.48
CA PHE A 226 6.44 26.90 5.42
C PHE A 226 5.77 26.96 4.04
N VAL A 227 4.62 27.64 3.91
CA VAL A 227 3.87 27.78 2.65
C VAL A 227 4.26 29.08 1.95
N ASP A 228 4.74 28.96 0.71
CA ASP A 228 5.33 30.08 -0.04
C ASP A 228 4.47 30.59 -1.22
N VAL A 229 3.47 29.81 -1.65
CA VAL A 229 2.51 30.28 -2.67
C VAL A 229 1.66 31.42 -2.10
N ASP A 230 1.33 32.41 -2.94
CA ASP A 230 0.44 33.54 -2.65
C ASP A 230 -0.87 33.07 -1.96
N ALA A 231 -0.82 32.95 -0.63
CA ALA A 231 -1.96 32.72 0.26
C ALA A 231 -2.77 34.03 0.43
N ARG A 232 -2.71 34.93 -0.56
CA ARG A 232 -3.61 36.09 -0.70
C ARG A 232 -5.03 35.70 -1.09
N LYS A 233 -5.29 34.41 -1.34
CA LYS A 233 -6.62 33.83 -1.10
C LYS A 233 -6.59 33.32 0.33
N ALA A 234 -7.37 33.97 1.19
CA ALA A 234 -7.55 33.65 2.61
C ALA A 234 -7.52 32.14 2.88
N PRO A 235 -7.08 31.69 4.08
CA PRO A 235 -7.23 30.29 4.46
C PRO A 235 -8.66 29.85 4.12
N PRO A 236 -8.87 28.67 3.50
CA PRO A 236 -10.22 28.18 3.35
C PRO A 236 -10.86 28.26 4.74
N VAL A 237 -12.04 28.86 4.83
CA VAL A 237 -12.77 29.01 6.12
C VAL A 237 -12.96 27.66 6.81
N ASN A 238 -12.76 26.57 6.05
CA ASN A 238 -12.60 25.19 6.48
C ASN A 238 -11.20 24.64 6.12
N ALA A 239 -10.13 25.13 6.75
CA ALA A 239 -8.84 24.45 6.67
C ALA A 239 -9.01 23.04 7.27
N PRO A 240 -8.62 21.97 6.56
CA PRO A 240 -8.71 20.63 7.12
C PRO A 240 -7.94 20.59 8.44
N PRO A 241 -8.42 19.85 9.45
CA PRO A 241 -7.67 19.68 10.68
C PRO A 241 -6.25 19.20 10.34
N LYS A 242 -5.27 19.56 11.18
CA LYS A 242 -3.91 19.04 11.03
C LYS A 242 -3.99 17.52 10.86
N PRO A 243 -3.23 16.93 9.92
CA PRO A 243 -3.27 15.49 9.75
C PRO A 243 -2.92 14.85 11.08
N ASP A 244 -3.73 13.87 11.47
CA ASP A 244 -3.38 13.04 12.61
C ASP A 244 -2.16 12.21 12.23
N LEU A 245 -0.95 12.67 12.58
CA LEU A 245 0.29 11.94 12.29
C LEU A 245 0.37 10.60 13.04
N HIS A 246 -0.64 10.22 13.83
CA HIS A 246 -0.77 8.89 14.45
C HIS A 246 -1.80 7.98 13.76
N ARG A 247 -2.75 8.50 12.97
CA ARG A 247 -3.74 7.68 12.26
C ARG A 247 -3.32 7.42 10.82
N GLY A 248 -3.36 6.15 10.44
CA GLY A 248 -3.22 5.74 9.05
C GLY A 248 -4.36 6.30 8.20
N PHE A 249 -4.05 6.86 7.03
CA PHE A 249 -5.04 7.14 6.01
C PHE A 249 -5.66 5.79 5.59
N ALA A 250 -6.90 5.53 6.01
CA ALA A 250 -7.74 4.62 5.27
C ALA A 250 -8.17 5.37 4.00
N ALA A 251 -7.80 4.86 2.83
CA ALA A 251 -8.31 5.38 1.57
C ALA A 251 -9.83 5.17 1.55
N GLU A 252 -10.60 6.22 1.80
CA GLU A 252 -12.01 6.21 1.44
C GLU A 252 -12.10 6.30 -0.09
N PRO A 253 -12.78 5.36 -0.77
CA PRO A 253 -12.96 5.46 -2.21
C PRO A 253 -13.79 6.71 -2.55
N PRO A 254 -13.57 7.33 -3.71
CA PRO A 254 -14.29 8.53 -4.11
C PRO A 254 -15.80 8.26 -4.11
N SER A 255 -16.54 9.12 -3.41
CA SER A 255 -17.99 9.15 -3.47
C SER A 255 -18.42 9.70 -4.83
N ASP A 256 -18.80 8.83 -5.77
CA ASP A 256 -19.47 9.26 -7.00
C ASP A 256 -20.86 9.82 -6.68
N PRO A 257 -21.18 11.07 -7.06
CA PRO A 257 -22.54 11.56 -7.05
C PRO A 257 -23.21 11.23 -8.39
N ASN A 258 -24.40 10.62 -8.32
CA ASN A 258 -25.33 10.30 -9.42
C ASN A 258 -25.08 9.02 -10.23
N ILE A 259 -25.67 7.93 -9.77
CA ILE A 259 -26.33 6.96 -10.66
C ILE A 259 -27.81 6.97 -10.31
N ASN A 260 -28.58 7.81 -11.00
CA ASN A 260 -30.03 7.64 -11.06
C ASN A 260 -30.32 6.51 -12.05
N ASN A 261 -30.85 5.42 -11.52
CA ASN A 261 -31.54 4.40 -12.29
C ASN A 261 -32.78 5.02 -12.96
N SER A 262 -32.82 5.03 -14.28
CA SER A 262 -34.08 4.92 -15.02
C SER A 262 -34.04 3.61 -15.80
N MET A 263 -34.79 2.63 -15.27
CA MET A 263 -35.29 1.50 -16.03
C MET A 263 -36.14 2.03 -17.19
N ASP A 264 -35.82 1.64 -18.41
CA ASP A 264 -36.82 1.48 -19.46
C ASP A 264 -36.74 0.04 -19.96
N LEU A 265 -37.79 -0.70 -19.63
CA LEU A 265 -38.16 -1.99 -20.18
C LEU A 265 -38.72 -1.73 -21.58
N ASP A 266 -38.15 -2.36 -22.61
CA ASP A 266 -38.93 -2.73 -23.78
C ASP A 266 -38.49 -4.09 -24.30
N ALA A 267 -39.51 -4.92 -24.53
CA ALA A 267 -39.46 -6.29 -24.99
C ALA A 267 -39.48 -6.36 -26.53
N ASP A 268 -39.31 -7.60 -27.03
CA ASP A 268 -39.54 -8.08 -28.40
C ASP A 268 -38.46 -7.69 -29.43
N THR A 269 -37.82 -8.60 -30.18
CA THR A 269 -38.30 -9.83 -30.82
C THR A 269 -37.11 -10.60 -31.43
N GLY A 270 -37.20 -11.94 -31.45
CA GLY A 270 -37.00 -12.70 -32.68
C GLY A 270 -35.60 -13.15 -33.12
N MET A 271 -35.43 -14.49 -33.07
CA MET A 271 -34.79 -15.36 -34.07
C MET A 271 -33.28 -15.63 -33.98
N SER A 272 -32.95 -16.85 -33.54
CA SER A 272 -31.91 -17.69 -34.15
C SER A 272 -32.27 -17.99 -35.62
N PRO A 273 -31.29 -18.20 -36.54
CA PRO A 273 -30.81 -19.56 -36.75
C PRO A 273 -29.34 -19.70 -37.21
N THR A 274 -28.91 -20.96 -37.09
CA THR A 274 -27.70 -21.66 -37.54
C THR A 274 -27.30 -21.47 -39.01
N ALA A 275 -25.99 -21.66 -39.26
CA ALA A 275 -25.32 -22.15 -40.48
C ALA A 275 -24.96 -21.15 -41.61
N CYS A 276 -23.65 -21.04 -41.89
CA CYS A 276 -23.10 -21.33 -43.22
C CYS A 276 -21.58 -21.55 -43.18
N LEU A 277 -21.19 -22.65 -43.82
CA LEU A 277 -19.84 -23.14 -44.12
C LEU A 277 -19.21 -22.38 -45.30
N ASP A 278 -17.90 -22.64 -45.45
CA ASP A 278 -17.07 -22.57 -46.65
C ASP A 278 -16.59 -21.20 -47.17
N ARG A 279 -15.28 -20.97 -47.00
CA ARG A 279 -14.34 -21.04 -48.14
C ARG A 279 -12.88 -21.14 -47.68
N THR A 280 -12.34 -22.34 -47.81
CA THR A 280 -10.92 -22.64 -48.01
C THR A 280 -10.44 -22.23 -49.41
N GLN A 281 -9.22 -21.70 -49.50
CA GLN A 281 -8.14 -22.07 -50.46
C GLN A 281 -6.95 -21.14 -50.13
N ALA A 282 -5.85 -21.62 -49.52
CA ALA A 282 -4.73 -22.35 -50.13
C ALA A 282 -4.14 -21.57 -51.33
N ILE A 283 -2.90 -21.08 -51.28
CA ILE A 283 -1.67 -21.80 -51.68
C ILE A 283 -0.46 -21.15 -50.97
N GLY A 284 0.45 -21.99 -50.44
CA GLY A 284 1.73 -21.59 -49.84
C GLY A 284 2.89 -21.49 -50.85
N PRO A 285 4.10 -21.96 -50.51
CA PRO A 285 5.20 -21.14 -49.97
C PRO A 285 6.50 -21.30 -50.81
N MET A 286 7.69 -21.09 -50.19
CA MET A 286 9.08 -21.43 -50.62
C MET A 286 9.97 -20.19 -50.89
N SER A 287 10.95 -19.82 -50.04
CA SER A 287 12.24 -20.44 -49.63
C SER A 287 13.42 -20.01 -50.51
N SER A 288 14.53 -19.61 -49.85
CA SER A 288 15.95 -19.97 -50.12
C SER A 288 16.94 -18.79 -50.16
N ASP A 289 17.90 -18.83 -49.23
CA ASP A 289 19.37 -18.69 -49.37
C ASP A 289 20.01 -17.72 -50.38
N ALA A 290 20.96 -16.90 -49.89
CA ALA A 290 22.28 -16.58 -50.47
C ALA A 290 22.96 -15.45 -49.63
N GLU A 291 24.03 -15.71 -48.87
CA GLU A 291 25.47 -15.67 -49.23
C GLU A 291 26.22 -14.38 -48.80
N LEU A 292 27.16 -14.61 -47.86
CA LEU A 292 28.55 -14.12 -47.69
C LEU A 292 29.13 -12.95 -48.53
N GLY A 293 29.97 -12.15 -47.86
CA GLY A 293 31.08 -11.36 -48.44
C GLY A 293 31.36 -10.06 -47.66
N SER A 294 32.20 -10.04 -46.63
CA SER A 294 33.61 -9.61 -46.65
C SER A 294 33.86 -8.20 -47.23
N ASP A 295 34.29 -7.25 -46.40
CA ASP A 295 35.61 -6.63 -46.59
C ASP A 295 35.99 -5.66 -45.46
N ALA A 296 37.28 -5.73 -45.12
CA ALA A 296 37.99 -4.91 -44.16
C ALA A 296 38.55 -3.64 -44.84
N MET A 297 38.59 -2.51 -44.13
CA MET A 297 39.71 -1.59 -44.31
C MET A 297 40.02 -0.78 -43.05
N ARG A 298 41.32 -0.71 -42.83
CA ARG A 298 42.12 -0.11 -41.76
C ARG A 298 42.33 1.39 -41.99
N GLU A 299 42.92 2.01 -40.96
CA GLU A 299 43.62 3.31 -40.86
C GLU A 299 42.80 4.37 -40.09
N GLY A 300 43.28 5.03 -39.06
CA GLY A 300 44.64 5.16 -38.51
C GLY A 300 44.89 6.63 -38.16
N ILE A 301 45.46 6.86 -36.96
CA ILE A 301 46.23 8.06 -36.55
C ILE A 301 45.42 9.29 -36.08
N SER A 302 45.44 9.61 -34.78
CA SER A 302 46.44 10.49 -34.12
C SER A 302 46.00 10.93 -32.72
N ASP A 303 46.97 10.88 -31.81
CA ASP A 303 46.98 11.56 -30.52
C ASP A 303 46.82 13.08 -30.66
N VAL A 304 46.02 13.69 -29.78
CA VAL A 304 46.24 15.07 -29.34
C VAL A 304 45.93 15.15 -27.84
N HIS A 305 46.97 15.50 -27.08
CA HIS A 305 46.89 15.98 -25.71
C HIS A 305 46.06 17.26 -25.64
N GLY A 306 45.13 17.34 -24.69
CA GLY A 306 44.43 18.58 -24.34
C GLY A 306 43.87 18.50 -22.93
N ALA A 307 44.54 19.19 -22.01
CA ALA A 307 44.10 19.42 -20.64
C ALA A 307 42.77 20.20 -20.60
N ALA A 308 41.91 19.86 -19.64
CA ALA A 308 40.86 20.75 -19.12
C ALA A 308 40.43 20.26 -17.72
N ASP A 309 40.98 20.95 -16.72
CA ASP A 309 40.29 21.58 -15.60
C ASP A 309 39.33 20.77 -14.70
N ASP A 310 39.84 20.50 -13.50
CA ASP A 310 39.24 20.84 -12.20
C ASP A 310 37.73 21.15 -12.18
N LEU A 311 36.95 20.30 -11.51
CA LEU A 311 36.12 20.67 -10.35
C LEU A 311 35.60 19.40 -9.68
N CYS A 312 36.48 18.73 -8.93
CA CYS A 312 36.10 17.67 -8.02
C CYS A 312 35.87 18.27 -6.64
N CYS A 313 34.65 18.12 -6.15
CA CYS A 313 34.27 17.94 -4.75
C CYS A 313 35.28 18.40 -3.68
N THR A 314 35.15 19.65 -3.25
CA THR A 314 35.51 20.05 -1.88
C THR A 314 34.19 20.26 -1.14
N GLY A 315 33.83 19.48 -0.13
CA GLY A 315 34.63 19.26 1.07
C GLY A 315 34.40 20.39 2.08
N SER A 316 33.16 20.81 2.32
CA SER A 316 32.85 21.74 3.41
C SER A 316 32.71 20.97 4.72
N ARG A 317 33.87 20.72 5.31
CA ARG A 317 34.07 20.38 6.71
C ARG A 317 33.67 21.61 7.55
N MET A 318 32.41 21.70 7.98
CA MET A 318 31.96 22.78 8.85
C MET A 318 32.35 22.48 10.30
N ILE A 319 33.28 23.29 10.78
CA ILE A 319 33.81 23.33 12.12
C ILE A 319 32.67 23.78 13.04
N ALA A 320 32.42 23.00 14.09
CA ALA A 320 31.49 23.35 15.16
C ALA A 320 32.08 24.49 16.00
N GLU A 321 31.36 25.60 16.11
CA GLU A 321 31.46 26.51 17.26
C GLU A 321 30.12 26.52 18.01
N PRO A 322 30.13 26.55 19.36
CA PRO A 322 28.95 26.30 20.16
C PRO A 322 28.19 27.61 20.37
N LEU A 323 27.05 27.77 19.70
CA LEU A 323 26.10 28.82 20.07
C LEU A 323 25.23 28.32 21.23
N GLY A 324 25.44 28.98 22.37
CA GLY A 324 24.85 28.67 23.65
C GLY A 324 23.32 28.69 23.67
N SER A 325 22.82 27.97 24.67
CA SER A 325 21.43 27.91 25.10
C SER A 325 20.73 29.28 25.12
N ALA A 326 19.72 29.45 24.27
CA ALA A 326 18.69 30.47 24.45
C ALA A 326 17.32 29.86 24.13
N VAL A 327 16.66 29.39 25.18
CA VAL A 327 15.23 29.09 25.18
C VAL A 327 14.48 30.41 25.01
N HIS A 328 14.05 30.75 23.80
CA HIS A 328 13.10 31.83 23.57
C HIS A 328 11.77 31.28 23.05
N ARG A 329 10.82 31.16 23.98
CA ARG A 329 9.39 31.07 23.71
C ARG A 329 8.93 32.38 23.06
N GLY A 330 8.34 32.26 21.87
CA GLY A 330 7.36 33.20 21.31
C GLY A 330 7.77 34.67 21.23
N THR A 331 8.48 35.04 20.16
CA THR A 331 8.40 36.39 19.59
C THR A 331 8.63 36.30 18.08
N ALA A 332 7.78 37.00 17.32
CA ALA A 332 7.77 37.05 15.87
C ALA A 332 9.18 37.17 15.28
N TRP A 333 9.58 36.17 14.49
CA TRP A 333 10.75 36.26 13.64
C TRP A 333 10.50 37.40 12.64
N SER A 334 11.31 38.44 12.73
CA SER A 334 11.33 39.51 11.74
C SER A 334 11.70 38.90 10.39
N CYS A 335 10.74 38.93 9.46
CA CYS A 335 10.86 38.45 8.08
C CYS A 335 11.85 39.33 7.31
N GLN A 336 13.16 39.22 7.58
CA GLN A 336 14.19 39.98 6.85
C GLN A 336 15.40 39.15 6.38
N HIS A 337 15.34 37.83 6.49
CA HIS A 337 16.17 36.95 5.69
C HIS A 337 15.22 36.13 4.84
N LEU A 338 14.90 36.63 3.64
CA LEU A 338 14.09 35.91 2.67
C LEU A 338 14.83 34.64 2.30
N ASP A 339 14.47 33.53 2.95
CA ASP A 339 14.70 32.22 2.35
C ASP A 339 14.12 32.25 0.91
N PRO A 340 14.73 31.54 -0.05
CA PRO A 340 14.22 31.49 -1.41
C PRO A 340 12.75 31.03 -1.44
N VAL A 341 11.91 31.64 -2.29
CA VAL A 341 10.52 31.21 -2.49
C VAL A 341 10.53 29.76 -3.00
N LEU A 342 10.05 28.82 -2.20
CA LEU A 342 10.04 27.37 -2.48
C LEU A 342 8.78 26.92 -3.22
N ASN A 343 7.82 27.83 -3.44
CA ASN A 343 6.58 27.58 -4.18
C ASN A 343 5.79 26.35 -3.68
N ALA A 344 5.89 26.03 -2.40
CA ALA A 344 5.24 24.87 -1.79
C ALA A 344 3.85 25.22 -1.25
N GLY A 345 2.86 24.38 -1.58
CA GLY A 345 1.50 24.48 -1.03
C GLY A 345 1.35 23.76 0.31
N TYR A 346 0.20 23.97 0.97
CA TYR A 346 -0.11 23.35 2.27
C TYR A 346 -0.02 21.82 2.24
N TYR A 347 -0.58 21.17 1.22
CA TYR A 347 -0.58 19.71 1.10
C TYR A 347 0.84 19.16 0.94
N THR A 348 1.68 19.80 0.11
CA THR A 348 3.09 19.42 -0.05
C THR A 348 3.85 19.48 1.28
N VAL A 349 3.68 20.56 2.04
CA VAL A 349 4.33 20.70 3.36
C VAL A 349 3.82 19.64 4.34
N CYS A 350 2.51 19.39 4.33
CA CYS A 350 1.87 18.36 5.13
C CYS A 350 2.45 16.96 4.84
N ASP A 351 2.57 16.60 3.56
CA ASP A 351 3.06 15.28 3.14
C ASP A 351 4.55 15.11 3.48
N ILE A 352 5.36 16.16 3.31
CA ILE A 352 6.77 16.15 3.72
C ILE A 352 6.89 15.89 5.23
N LEU A 353 6.08 16.54 6.07
CA LEU A 353 6.15 16.35 7.51
C LEU A 353 5.62 14.97 7.94
N GLN A 354 4.65 14.40 7.22
CA GLN A 354 4.23 13.02 7.42
C GLN A 354 5.35 12.03 7.11
N GLU A 355 6.07 12.23 6.00
CA GLU A 355 7.25 11.42 5.65
C GLU A 355 8.37 11.56 6.68
N LEU A 356 8.63 12.77 7.21
CA LEU A 356 9.61 12.95 8.28
C LEU A 356 9.18 12.31 9.62
N ALA A 357 7.88 12.27 9.89
CA ALA A 357 7.32 11.65 11.09
C ALA A 357 7.39 10.11 11.04
N MET A 358 7.26 9.53 9.86
CA MET A 358 7.38 8.09 9.62
C MET A 358 8.17 7.86 8.32
N PRO A 359 9.50 7.90 8.37
CA PRO A 359 10.34 7.84 7.18
C PRO A 359 10.35 6.45 6.57
N GLY A 360 10.24 6.41 5.24
CA GLY A 360 10.14 5.13 4.51
C GLY A 360 8.87 4.36 4.90
N ARG A 361 7.82 5.08 5.32
CA ARG A 361 6.54 4.50 5.70
C ARG A 361 6.05 3.57 4.59
N ASP A 362 5.82 2.33 4.99
CA ASP A 362 5.07 1.40 4.19
C ASP A 362 3.57 1.73 4.38
N VAL A 363 2.90 2.07 3.29
CA VAL A 363 1.45 2.32 3.28
C VAL A 363 0.65 1.03 3.41
N ARG A 364 1.29 -0.14 3.24
CA ARG A 364 0.65 -1.46 3.37
C ARG A 364 0.27 -1.71 4.83
N GLY A 365 -0.85 -2.40 5.03
CA GLY A 365 -1.26 -2.88 6.34
C GLY A 365 -0.27 -3.91 6.90
N GLN A 366 -0.23 -4.04 8.23
CA GLN A 366 0.56 -5.10 8.85
C GLN A 366 0.05 -6.47 8.42
N PHE A 367 0.97 -7.36 8.04
CA PHE A 367 0.63 -8.73 7.72
C PHE A 367 0.12 -9.44 8.97
N GLN A 368 -1.14 -9.88 8.94
CA GLN A 368 -1.72 -10.74 9.96
C GLN A 368 -2.01 -12.09 9.31
N PRO A 369 -1.45 -13.22 9.76
CA PRO A 369 -1.83 -14.53 9.25
C PRO A 369 -3.33 -14.78 9.50
N LEU A 370 -3.98 -15.53 8.62
CA LEU A 370 -5.35 -15.98 8.83
C LEU A 370 -5.31 -17.22 9.74
N ASP A 371 -5.78 -17.07 10.97
CA ASP A 371 -5.92 -18.18 11.90
C ASP A 371 -7.32 -18.80 11.74
N PHE A 372 -7.41 -19.83 10.90
CA PHE A 372 -8.58 -20.69 10.91
C PHE A 372 -8.57 -21.56 12.16
N ARG A 373 -9.75 -21.86 12.68
CA ARG A 373 -9.89 -22.71 13.86
C ARG A 373 -9.64 -24.17 13.46
N ALA A 374 -8.63 -24.80 14.07
CA ALA A 374 -8.19 -26.17 13.75
C ALA A 374 -9.23 -27.27 14.01
N ASP A 375 -10.35 -26.95 14.67
CA ASP A 375 -11.45 -27.87 14.99
C ASP A 375 -12.58 -27.90 13.95
N VAL A 376 -12.56 -27.02 12.94
CA VAL A 376 -13.65 -26.86 11.97
C VAL A 376 -13.17 -27.10 10.54
N TRP A 377 -13.58 -28.23 9.94
CA TRP A 377 -13.15 -28.63 8.60
C TRP A 377 -14.31 -28.78 7.63
N SER A 378 -15.39 -29.39 8.12
CA SER A 378 -16.58 -29.71 7.37
C SER A 378 -17.77 -28.87 7.85
N PRO A 379 -18.83 -28.71 7.02
CA PRO A 379 -20.09 -28.15 7.49
C PRO A 379 -20.69 -28.90 8.68
N GLU A 380 -20.31 -30.16 8.90
CA GLU A 380 -20.80 -31.02 10.00
C GLU A 380 -20.20 -30.63 11.35
N ASP A 381 -19.00 -30.02 11.35
CA ASP A 381 -18.31 -29.55 12.56
C ASP A 381 -18.90 -28.22 13.07
N LEU A 382 -19.67 -27.53 12.22
CA LEU A 382 -20.27 -26.25 12.54
C LEU A 382 -21.46 -26.41 13.48
N LYS A 383 -21.41 -25.68 14.60
CA LYS A 383 -22.52 -25.57 15.54
C LYS A 383 -23.10 -24.15 15.52
N PRO A 384 -24.43 -24.00 15.51
CA PRO A 384 -25.06 -22.70 15.73
C PRO A 384 -24.51 -22.02 16.99
N GLY A 385 -24.17 -20.74 16.89
CA GLY A 385 -23.56 -19.93 17.94
C GLY A 385 -22.02 -19.84 17.88
N MET A 386 -21.35 -20.64 17.06
CA MET A 386 -19.88 -20.63 16.94
C MET A 386 -19.40 -19.34 16.27
N ALA A 387 -18.43 -18.66 16.88
CA ALA A 387 -17.75 -17.50 16.29
C ALA A 387 -16.48 -17.96 15.57
N LEU A 388 -16.34 -17.55 14.31
CA LEU A 388 -15.24 -17.90 13.41
C LEU A 388 -14.75 -16.63 12.72
N GLU A 389 -13.46 -16.63 12.36
CA GLU A 389 -12.92 -15.62 11.46
C GLU A 389 -13.06 -16.11 10.03
N GLY A 390 -13.47 -15.22 9.14
CA GLY A 390 -13.65 -15.54 7.73
C GLY A 390 -13.31 -14.36 6.83
N VAL A 391 -13.11 -14.67 5.55
CA VAL A 391 -12.76 -13.69 4.52
C VAL A 391 -13.95 -13.51 3.59
N VAL A 392 -14.32 -12.26 3.32
CA VAL A 392 -15.37 -11.96 2.34
C VAL A 392 -14.89 -12.35 0.95
N THR A 393 -15.52 -13.35 0.33
CA THR A 393 -15.20 -13.81 -1.02
C THR A 393 -15.94 -13.00 -2.09
N ASN A 394 -17.18 -12.61 -1.80
CA ASN A 394 -18.03 -11.90 -2.75
C ASN A 394 -19.05 -11.01 -2.03
N VAL A 395 -19.39 -9.86 -2.62
CA VAL A 395 -20.37 -8.91 -2.09
C VAL A 395 -21.47 -8.72 -3.14
N THR A 396 -22.72 -8.96 -2.72
CA THR A 396 -23.92 -8.84 -3.55
C THR A 396 -24.90 -7.85 -2.92
N ALA A 397 -25.94 -7.45 -3.66
CA ALA A 397 -26.96 -6.53 -3.16
C ALA A 397 -27.74 -7.06 -1.94
N PHE A 398 -27.83 -8.38 -1.77
CA PHE A 398 -28.59 -9.02 -0.68
C PHE A 398 -27.70 -9.50 0.48
N GLY A 399 -26.37 -9.40 0.36
CA GLY A 399 -25.46 -9.85 1.41
C GLY A 399 -24.03 -10.08 0.94
N ALA A 400 -23.19 -10.55 1.85
CA ALA A 400 -21.79 -10.89 1.59
C ALA A 400 -21.57 -12.39 1.81
N PHE A 401 -20.83 -13.02 0.90
CA PHE A 401 -20.35 -14.39 1.05
C PHE A 401 -19.01 -14.36 1.78
N VAL A 402 -18.89 -15.20 2.81
CA VAL A 402 -17.73 -15.26 3.68
C VAL A 402 -17.23 -16.70 3.72
N ASP A 403 -15.98 -16.91 3.34
CA ASP A 403 -15.28 -18.16 3.54
C ASP A 403 -14.81 -18.22 5.01
N ILE A 404 -15.36 -19.18 5.75
CA ILE A 404 -15.05 -19.45 7.16
C ILE A 404 -14.16 -20.68 7.34
N GLY A 405 -13.58 -21.20 6.25
CA GLY A 405 -12.73 -22.40 6.31
C GLY A 405 -13.50 -23.72 6.22
N VAL A 406 -14.79 -23.71 5.84
CA VAL A 406 -15.59 -24.90 5.44
C VAL A 406 -15.86 -24.83 3.93
N HIS A 407 -15.93 -25.94 3.18
CA HIS A 407 -15.85 -25.96 1.70
C HIS A 407 -16.98 -25.23 0.96
N ARG A 408 -17.82 -24.49 1.69
CA ARG A 408 -18.94 -23.70 1.24
C ARG A 408 -18.91 -22.35 1.96
N ASP A 409 -19.04 -21.28 1.19
CA ASP A 409 -19.17 -19.94 1.75
C ASP A 409 -20.46 -19.82 2.54
N GLY A 410 -20.37 -19.15 3.69
CA GLY A 410 -21.55 -18.75 4.45
C GLY A 410 -22.06 -17.40 3.96
N LEU A 411 -23.38 -17.23 3.95
CA LEU A 411 -24.01 -15.98 3.56
C LEU A 411 -24.28 -15.13 4.81
N VAL A 412 -23.73 -13.93 4.83
CA VAL A 412 -24.13 -12.85 5.75
C VAL A 412 -25.15 -11.98 5.05
N HIS A 413 -26.38 -11.97 5.55
CA HIS A 413 -27.45 -11.16 4.96
C HIS A 413 -27.18 -9.66 5.13
N VAL A 414 -27.63 -8.82 4.18
CA VAL A 414 -27.40 -7.37 4.21
C VAL A 414 -27.86 -6.70 5.51
N SER A 415 -28.92 -7.21 6.15
CA SER A 415 -29.41 -6.69 7.43
C SER A 415 -28.46 -6.93 8.62
N GLN A 416 -27.50 -7.83 8.47
CA GLN A 416 -26.48 -8.14 9.48
C GLN A 416 -25.17 -7.38 9.21
N LEU A 417 -25.03 -6.75 8.04
CA LEU A 417 -23.86 -5.94 7.68
C LEU A 417 -24.03 -4.54 8.29
N ARG A 418 -23.25 -4.21 9.33
CA ARG A 418 -23.25 -2.86 9.93
C ARG A 418 -22.53 -1.81 9.09
N HIS A 419 -21.53 -2.26 8.32
CA HIS A 419 -20.70 -1.42 7.46
C HIS A 419 -20.55 -2.06 6.07
N ARG A 420 -20.19 -1.25 5.06
CA ARG A 420 -19.84 -1.76 3.73
C ARG A 420 -18.58 -2.61 3.84
N VAL A 421 -18.73 -3.90 3.59
CA VAL A 421 -17.63 -4.85 3.47
C VAL A 421 -17.12 -4.87 2.04
N THR A 422 -15.81 -4.95 1.87
CA THR A 422 -15.16 -5.16 0.57
C THR A 422 -14.75 -6.63 0.42
N ILE A 423 -14.61 -7.09 -0.82
CA ILE A 423 -14.05 -8.40 -1.11
C ILE A 423 -12.62 -8.47 -0.53
N GLY A 424 -12.29 -9.57 0.14
CA GLY A 424 -11.05 -9.77 0.87
C GLY A 424 -11.05 -9.21 2.30
N SER A 425 -12.09 -8.49 2.71
CA SER A 425 -12.23 -8.04 4.10
C SER A 425 -12.32 -9.22 5.06
N ARG A 426 -11.64 -9.09 6.21
CA ARG A 426 -11.76 -10.05 7.31
C ARG A 426 -12.93 -9.67 8.19
N VAL A 427 -13.75 -10.65 8.51
CA VAL A 427 -14.92 -10.45 9.36
C VAL A 427 -15.02 -11.56 10.39
N ARG A 428 -15.30 -11.19 11.64
CA ARG A 428 -15.75 -12.14 12.65
C ARG A 428 -17.22 -12.43 12.44
N VAL A 429 -17.53 -13.68 12.18
CA VAL A 429 -18.88 -14.15 11.88
C VAL A 429 -19.30 -15.19 12.89
N GLN A 430 -20.58 -15.15 13.25
CA GLN A 430 -21.23 -16.15 14.07
C GLN A 430 -22.11 -17.03 13.19
N VAL A 431 -21.99 -18.34 13.36
CA VAL A 431 -22.86 -19.32 12.69
C VAL A 431 -24.26 -19.21 13.28
N LEU A 432 -25.25 -18.79 12.48
CA LEU A 432 -26.64 -18.70 12.91
C LEU A 432 -27.35 -20.03 12.69
N HIS A 433 -27.19 -20.59 11.49
CA HIS A 433 -27.87 -21.81 11.09
C HIS A 433 -27.04 -22.57 10.05
N VAL A 434 -27.02 -23.90 10.15
CA VAL A 434 -26.34 -24.80 9.23
C VAL A 434 -27.38 -25.78 8.68
N ASP A 435 -27.61 -25.73 7.38
CA ASP A 435 -28.46 -26.68 6.66
C ASP A 435 -27.57 -27.64 5.86
N LEU A 436 -27.34 -28.83 6.40
CA LEU A 436 -26.52 -29.87 5.78
C LEU A 436 -27.18 -30.45 4.51
N HIS A 437 -28.51 -30.48 4.45
CA HIS A 437 -29.24 -31.06 3.32
C HIS A 437 -29.21 -30.14 2.11
N ARG A 438 -29.24 -28.82 2.33
CA ARG A 438 -29.12 -27.81 1.26
C ARG A 438 -27.70 -27.28 1.09
N GLN A 439 -26.76 -27.72 1.93
CA GLN A 439 -25.38 -27.22 2.00
C GLN A 439 -25.30 -25.69 2.13
N ARG A 440 -26.16 -25.09 2.97
CA ARG A 440 -26.19 -23.63 3.20
C ARG A 440 -25.82 -23.30 4.63
N ILE A 441 -24.98 -22.28 4.78
CA ILE A 441 -24.55 -21.77 6.08
C ILE A 441 -25.00 -20.31 6.16
N SER A 442 -25.82 -20.00 7.16
CA SER A 442 -26.25 -18.64 7.45
C SER A 442 -25.38 -18.06 8.55
N LEU A 443 -24.77 -16.92 8.25
CA LEU A 443 -23.84 -16.23 9.14
C LEU A 443 -24.41 -14.87 9.57
N GLY A 444 -24.05 -14.44 10.77
CA GLY A 444 -24.25 -13.07 11.25
C GLY A 444 -22.89 -12.44 11.56
N ILE A 445 -22.76 -11.12 11.50
CA ILE A 445 -21.55 -10.45 12.02
C ILE A 445 -21.59 -10.60 13.55
N ALA A 446 -20.54 -11.19 14.11
CA ALA A 446 -20.37 -11.23 15.55
C ALA A 446 -20.08 -9.80 16.03
N ALA A 447 -20.88 -9.28 16.96
CA ALA A 447 -20.63 -7.96 17.52
C ALA A 447 -19.23 -7.94 18.17
N GLU A 448 -18.35 -7.04 17.73
CA GLU A 448 -17.18 -6.72 18.53
C GLU A 448 -17.67 -6.19 19.87
N GLU A 449 -17.10 -6.68 20.97
CA GLU A 449 -17.20 -6.00 22.25
C GLU A 449 -16.57 -4.62 22.07
N HIS A 450 -17.38 -3.63 21.73
CA HIS A 450 -17.01 -2.25 21.97
C HIS A 450 -16.82 -2.14 23.48
N ASN A 451 -15.55 -2.09 23.89
CA ASN A 451 -15.18 -1.42 25.12
C ASN A 451 -15.85 -0.04 25.07
N THR A 452 -16.91 0.12 25.86
CA THR A 452 -17.69 1.34 25.94
C THR A 452 -16.81 2.40 26.57
N TYR A 453 -15.99 3.07 25.76
CA TYR A 453 -15.68 4.46 26.04
C TYR A 453 -16.97 5.21 25.82
N THR A 454 -17.62 5.56 26.92
CA THR A 454 -18.69 6.55 26.96
C THR A 454 -18.20 7.81 26.27
N THR A 455 -18.59 8.01 25.02
CA THR A 455 -18.66 9.33 24.41
C THR A 455 -19.81 10.07 25.07
N GLU A 456 -19.54 10.67 26.23
CA GLU A 456 -20.27 11.87 26.62
C GLU A 456 -19.95 12.93 25.57
N GLY A 457 -20.86 13.10 24.61
CA GLY A 457 -20.84 14.25 23.72
C GLY A 457 -20.95 15.54 24.55
N PRO A 458 -20.37 16.67 24.09
CA PRO A 458 -20.42 17.91 24.84
C PRO A 458 -21.87 18.34 25.00
N GLU A 459 -22.35 18.38 26.24
CA GLU A 459 -23.66 18.93 26.56
C GLU A 459 -23.73 20.40 26.13
N ASP A 460 -24.79 20.72 25.40
CA ASP A 460 -25.14 22.08 24.96
C ASP A 460 -25.20 23.04 26.17
N MET A 461 -24.17 23.87 26.31
CA MET A 461 -23.96 24.78 27.45
C MET A 461 -24.88 26.02 27.41
N GLN A 462 -26.06 25.93 26.79
CA GLN A 462 -27.05 27.01 26.73
C GLN A 462 -28.39 26.69 27.42
N THR A 463 -28.68 25.43 27.74
CA THR A 463 -29.90 25.03 28.47
C THR A 463 -29.74 24.98 29.99
N VAL A 464 -28.50 24.98 30.51
CA VAL A 464 -28.22 24.91 31.96
C VAL A 464 -28.43 26.26 32.69
N LYS A 465 -28.45 27.40 31.98
CA LYS A 465 -28.68 28.72 32.60
C LYS A 465 -30.14 29.08 32.87
N ARG A 466 -31.11 28.30 32.37
CA ARG A 466 -32.56 28.57 32.61
C ARG A 466 -33.19 27.74 33.73
N ARG A 467 -32.55 26.68 34.22
CA ARG A 467 -33.12 25.81 35.27
C ARG A 467 -32.65 26.14 36.71
N LYS A 468 -31.85 27.19 36.92
CA LYS A 468 -31.32 27.57 38.25
C LYS A 468 -32.00 28.79 38.89
N LEU A 469 -33.14 29.23 38.36
CA LEU A 469 -33.98 30.30 38.94
C LEU A 469 -35.40 29.80 39.21
N GLU A 470 -35.58 28.63 39.82
CA GLU A 470 -36.87 28.23 40.37
C GLU A 470 -36.67 27.02 41.27
N HIS A 471 -36.48 27.29 42.57
CA HIS A 471 -36.77 26.45 43.75
C HIS A 471 -35.73 26.68 44.84
N ARG A 472 -36.12 27.54 45.78
CA ARG A 472 -35.46 27.72 47.07
C ARG A 472 -36.36 27.05 48.10
N PRO A 473 -35.93 26.02 48.84
CA PRO A 473 -36.50 25.73 50.13
C PRO A 473 -35.62 26.32 51.24
N GLN A 474 -36.29 26.91 52.22
CA GLN A 474 -35.75 27.40 53.48
C GLN A 474 -35.41 26.22 54.40
N GLY A 475 -34.41 26.35 55.29
CA GLY A 475 -34.38 25.56 56.52
C GLY A 475 -33.01 25.13 57.06
N SER A 476 -32.54 25.88 58.06
CA SER A 476 -31.75 25.50 59.24
C SER A 476 -30.43 24.72 59.13
N LEU A 477 -29.40 25.39 59.66
CA LEU A 477 -28.11 24.91 60.17
C LEU A 477 -28.24 23.79 61.20
N GLU A 478 -27.34 22.80 61.16
CA GLU A 478 -26.73 22.19 62.35
C GLU A 478 -25.52 21.28 61.96
N GLY A 479 -24.43 21.38 62.73
CA GLY A 479 -23.56 20.23 63.02
C GLY A 479 -22.36 19.90 62.10
N VAL A 480 -21.18 20.50 62.37
CA VAL A 480 -19.96 19.83 62.89
C VAL A 480 -19.61 18.44 62.26
N LYS A 481 -18.45 18.15 61.64
CA LYS A 481 -17.06 18.23 62.15
C LYS A 481 -16.06 17.85 61.04
N LEU A 482 -14.88 18.49 61.06
CA LEU A 482 -13.65 18.02 60.42
C LEU A 482 -13.25 16.62 60.90
N VAL A 483 -12.72 15.77 60.00
CA VAL A 483 -11.47 15.03 60.25
C VAL A 483 -10.71 14.86 58.92
N ARG A 484 -9.44 15.27 58.94
CA ARG A 484 -8.34 14.88 58.02
C ARG A 484 -8.23 13.33 58.00
N THR A 485 -7.63 12.65 57.02
CA THR A 485 -6.19 12.60 56.74
C THR A 485 -5.94 11.62 55.58
N ALA A 486 -4.85 11.91 54.87
CA ALA A 486 -4.07 11.11 53.90
C ALA A 486 -4.11 9.57 54.00
N CYS A 487 -4.07 8.92 52.83
CA CYS A 487 -2.83 8.40 52.22
C CYS A 487 -2.95 8.45 50.70
#